data_AF-A0A5D2QU66-F1
#
_entry.id   AF-A0A5D2QU66-F1
#
_cell.length_a   1.000
_cell.length_b   1.000
_cell.length_c   1.000
_cell.angle_alpha   90.00
_cell.angle_beta   90.00
_cell.angle_gamma   90.00
#
_symmetry.space_group_name_H-M   'P 1'
#
loop_
_entity.id
_entity.type
_entity.pdbx_description
1 polymer ?
#
loop_
_entity_poly.entity_id
_entity_poly.type
_entity_poly.pdbx_seq_one_letter_code
_entity_poly.pdbx_strand_id
1 'polypeptide(L)'
;MATCFSSSSSWLKLQFIIVVFLFAVISSISSPVNGCFTSIFSFGDSVSDTGNLIEISNLEIGKIPHSAFPPNGRTFFHRPTGRFCDGRLVIDILAEALGLPFLPPYYRYKNATSEKFENGVNFAVGGAGALNSSFPGIYNPITVISLVDEVNSFKQFLNLRTDFKQLLRNSLIVMGEIGGNDYSHAFKQGKSIEDVRNFVPPVVDSITSSINELIELGAVTFLVPGNFPIGCSASYLTLFQGSDKDQYDPLTGCLTWLC
;
A
#
# COMPACT_ATOMS: atom_id res chain seq x y z
N MET A 1 64.81 33.47 -24.01
CA MET A 1 63.78 33.59 -22.97
C MET A 1 62.57 32.79 -23.43
N ALA A 2 62.07 31.89 -22.59
CA ALA A 2 61.33 30.69 -22.98
C ALA A 2 59.87 30.93 -23.41
N THR A 3 59.45 29.96 -24.23
CA THR A 3 58.14 29.55 -24.76
C THR A 3 56.87 29.86 -23.95
N CYS A 4 55.78 30.19 -24.66
CA CYS A 4 54.41 29.91 -24.21
C CYS A 4 53.49 29.73 -25.43
N PHE A 5 52.49 28.84 -25.31
CA PHE A 5 51.31 28.59 -26.16
C PHE A 5 51.18 27.13 -26.65
N SER A 6 50.63 26.28 -25.77
CA SER A 6 49.91 25.05 -26.15
C SER A 6 49.07 24.55 -24.97
N SER A 7 48.06 25.32 -24.55
CA SER A 7 47.20 24.94 -23.40
C SER A 7 45.69 25.06 -23.66
N SER A 8 45.20 25.65 -24.76
CA SER A 8 43.74 25.79 -24.92
C SER A 8 43.05 24.52 -25.44
N SER A 9 43.75 23.71 -26.25
CA SER A 9 43.15 22.51 -26.87
C SER A 9 42.94 21.36 -25.89
N SER A 10 43.75 21.25 -24.83
CA SER A 10 43.59 20.20 -23.81
C SER A 10 42.40 20.47 -22.90
N TRP A 11 42.16 21.73 -22.55
CA TRP A 11 41.03 22.17 -21.72
C TRP A 11 39.68 21.97 -22.42
N LEU A 12 39.60 22.28 -23.72
CA LEU A 12 38.39 22.04 -24.51
C LEU A 12 38.08 20.53 -24.65
N LYS A 13 39.12 19.69 -24.82
CA LYS A 13 38.96 18.23 -24.85
C LYS A 13 38.48 17.68 -23.51
N LEU A 14 39.02 18.19 -22.40
CA LEU A 14 38.61 17.77 -21.06
C LEU A 14 37.16 18.16 -20.75
N GLN A 15 36.74 19.38 -21.10
CA GLN A 15 35.35 19.81 -20.96
C GLN A 15 34.40 18.96 -21.80
N PHE A 16 34.76 18.65 -23.05
CA PHE A 16 33.96 17.78 -23.90
C PHE A 16 33.81 16.36 -23.31
N ILE A 17 34.89 15.78 -22.79
CA ILE A 17 34.85 14.47 -22.13
C ILE A 17 33.95 14.50 -20.89
N ILE A 18 34.05 15.55 -20.06
CA ILE A 18 33.20 15.71 -18.87
C ILE A 18 31.72 15.85 -19.27
N VAL A 19 31.40 16.62 -20.31
CA VAL A 19 30.01 16.77 -20.78
C VAL A 19 29.47 15.44 -21.33
N VAL A 20 30.25 14.71 -22.13
CA VAL A 20 29.85 13.39 -22.65
C VAL A 20 29.67 12.38 -21.52
N PHE A 21 30.56 12.40 -20.53
CA PHE A 21 30.45 11.53 -19.36
C PHE A 21 29.23 11.86 -18.50
N LEU A 22 28.97 13.14 -18.24
CA LEU A 22 27.76 13.60 -17.55
C LEU A 22 26.49 13.22 -18.30
N PHE A 23 26.47 13.37 -19.63
CA PHE A 23 25.33 12.99 -20.46
C PHE A 23 25.10 11.46 -20.45
N ALA A 24 26.18 10.67 -20.49
CA ALA A 24 26.11 9.21 -20.36
C ALA A 24 25.61 8.78 -18.98
N VAL A 25 26.10 9.41 -17.90
CA VAL A 25 25.65 9.15 -16.53
C VAL A 25 24.16 9.50 -16.37
N ILE A 26 23.72 10.67 -16.85
CA ILE A 26 22.31 11.08 -16.83
C ILE A 26 21.44 10.09 -17.62
N SER A 27 21.90 9.64 -18.79
CA SER A 27 21.17 8.66 -19.62
C SER A 27 21.07 7.28 -18.96
N SER A 28 22.06 6.89 -18.15
CA SER A 28 22.04 5.64 -17.38
C SER A 28 21.20 5.70 -16.09
N ILE A 29 20.95 6.91 -15.56
CA ILE A 29 20.05 7.12 -14.40
C ILE A 29 18.57 7.09 -14.85
N SER A 30 18.30 7.32 -16.13
CA SER A 30 16.97 7.26 -16.73
C SER A 30 16.70 5.95 -17.47
N SER A 31 17.11 4.82 -16.92
CA SER A 31 16.43 3.56 -17.27
C SER A 31 15.21 3.45 -16.36
N PRO A 32 13.97 3.55 -16.88
CA PRO A 32 12.82 3.10 -16.12
C PRO A 32 13.13 1.69 -15.64
N VAL A 33 12.84 1.37 -14.38
CA VAL A 33 12.87 -0.02 -13.92
C VAL A 33 12.01 -0.81 -14.90
N ASN A 34 12.65 -1.67 -15.69
CA ASN A 34 12.08 -2.33 -16.86
C ASN A 34 11.16 -3.51 -16.46
N GLY A 35 10.28 -3.29 -15.49
CA GLY A 35 9.11 -4.13 -15.26
C GLY A 35 7.93 -3.45 -15.93
N CYS A 36 7.64 -3.79 -17.19
CA CYS A 36 6.44 -3.27 -17.87
C CYS A 36 5.19 -3.96 -17.32
N PHE A 37 4.85 -3.67 -16.06
CA PHE A 37 3.58 -4.10 -15.50
C PHE A 37 2.46 -3.42 -16.29
N THR A 38 1.53 -4.21 -16.83
CA THR A 38 0.37 -3.68 -17.55
C THR A 38 -0.77 -3.31 -16.61
N SER A 39 -0.69 -3.80 -15.37
CA SER A 39 -1.74 -3.71 -14.37
C SER A 39 -1.21 -3.86 -12.95
N ILE A 40 -1.93 -3.29 -11.98
CA ILE A 40 -1.69 -3.50 -10.55
C ILE A 40 -2.97 -4.02 -9.90
N PHE A 41 -2.87 -5.12 -9.16
CA PHE A 41 -3.94 -5.58 -8.27
C PHE A 41 -3.53 -5.34 -6.83
N SER A 42 -4.31 -4.54 -6.12
CA SER A 42 -4.00 -4.13 -4.74
C SER A 42 -4.96 -4.73 -3.74
N PHE A 43 -4.42 -5.19 -2.63
CA PHE A 43 -5.10 -5.67 -1.43
C PHE A 43 -4.65 -4.83 -0.24
N GLY A 44 -5.26 -4.99 0.93
CA GLY A 44 -4.80 -4.37 2.17
C GLY A 44 -5.88 -3.56 2.85
N ASP A 45 -5.48 -2.51 3.56
CA ASP A 45 -6.39 -1.81 4.45
C ASP A 45 -6.63 -0.33 4.03
N SER A 46 -6.93 0.53 5.00
CA SER A 46 -7.08 1.98 4.84
C SER A 46 -5.92 2.68 4.13
N VAL A 47 -4.70 2.16 4.24
CA VAL A 47 -3.48 2.72 3.67
C VAL A 47 -3.41 2.50 2.15
N SER A 48 -4.18 1.53 1.65
CA SER A 48 -4.30 1.22 0.22
C SER A 48 -5.72 1.45 -0.32
N ASP A 49 -6.74 1.65 0.52
CA ASP A 49 -8.13 1.80 0.10
C ASP A 49 -8.39 3.05 -0.76
N THR A 50 -8.74 2.85 -2.02
CA THR A 50 -9.06 3.92 -2.98
C THR A 50 -10.53 4.35 -2.99
N GLY A 51 -11.35 3.83 -2.07
CA GLY A 51 -12.75 4.18 -1.85
C GLY A 51 -13.72 3.01 -1.65
N ASN A 52 -13.25 1.78 -1.51
CA ASN A 52 -14.07 0.59 -1.27
C ASN A 52 -14.90 0.70 0.01
N LEU A 53 -14.32 1.19 1.12
CA LEU A 53 -15.08 1.28 2.38
C LEU A 53 -16.28 2.23 2.25
N ILE A 54 -16.18 3.33 1.49
CA ILE A 54 -17.33 4.22 1.25
C ILE A 54 -18.46 3.45 0.57
N GLU A 55 -18.13 2.68 -0.48
CA GLU A 55 -19.12 1.94 -1.26
C GLU A 55 -19.80 0.87 -0.41
N ILE A 56 -19.03 0.09 0.35
CA ILE A 56 -19.59 -0.92 1.26
C ILE A 56 -20.45 -0.25 2.33
N SER A 57 -19.98 0.85 2.92
CA SER A 57 -20.68 1.53 4.01
C SER A 57 -22.04 2.11 3.58
N ASN A 58 -22.12 2.62 2.34
CA ASN A 58 -23.38 3.09 1.75
C ASN A 58 -24.39 1.94 1.56
N LEU A 59 -23.90 0.72 1.31
CA LEU A 59 -24.73 -0.45 1.03
C LEU A 59 -25.15 -1.21 2.30
N GLU A 60 -24.28 -1.29 3.31
CA GLU A 60 -24.42 -2.30 4.37
C GLU A 60 -24.43 -1.74 5.80
N ILE A 61 -23.73 -0.64 6.07
CA ILE A 61 -23.41 -0.22 7.46
C ILE A 61 -24.17 1.05 7.87
N GLY A 62 -24.61 1.87 6.90
CA GLY A 62 -25.32 3.13 7.18
C GLY A 62 -24.47 4.19 7.90
N LYS A 63 -23.17 3.92 8.12
CA LYS A 63 -22.20 4.86 8.71
C LYS A 63 -21.17 5.22 7.66
N ILE A 64 -21.24 6.44 7.15
CA ILE A 64 -20.28 6.94 6.17
C ILE A 64 -18.91 7.09 6.86
N PRO A 65 -17.82 6.52 6.32
CA PRO A 65 -16.50 6.58 6.95
C PRO A 65 -15.91 7.98 6.88
N HIS A 66 -14.99 8.29 7.79
CA HIS A 66 -14.33 9.61 7.82
C HIS A 66 -13.61 9.96 6.51
N SER A 67 -13.15 8.98 5.74
CA SER A 67 -12.51 9.18 4.43
C SER A 67 -13.44 9.80 3.36
N ALA A 68 -14.75 9.89 3.63
CA ALA A 68 -15.73 10.57 2.79
C ALA A 68 -15.82 12.09 3.04
N PHE A 69 -15.12 12.61 4.04
CA PHE A 69 -15.22 14.02 4.46
C PHE A 69 -13.86 14.73 4.39
N PRO A 70 -13.84 16.07 4.24
CA PRO A 70 -12.62 16.86 4.43
C PRO A 70 -12.00 16.59 5.82
N PRO A 71 -10.66 16.59 5.96
CA PRO A 71 -9.65 17.08 5.01
C PRO A 71 -9.22 16.09 3.93
N ASN A 72 -9.83 14.90 3.82
CA ASN A 72 -9.40 13.88 2.87
C ASN A 72 -9.47 14.37 1.42
N GLY A 73 -8.44 14.06 0.64
CA GLY A 73 -8.27 14.46 -0.76
C GLY A 73 -8.02 15.95 -1.03
N ARG A 74 -7.96 16.84 -0.02
CA ARG A 74 -7.77 18.30 -0.21
C ARG A 74 -6.54 18.71 -1.02
N THR A 75 -5.40 18.00 -0.92
CA THR A 75 -4.10 18.41 -1.48
C THR A 75 -3.91 18.02 -2.93
N PHE A 76 -4.58 16.96 -3.40
CA PHE A 76 -4.41 16.45 -4.76
C PHE A 76 -5.72 16.31 -5.53
N PHE A 77 -6.72 15.63 -4.97
CA PHE A 77 -8.00 15.41 -5.63
C PHE A 77 -8.97 16.60 -5.47
N HIS A 78 -8.66 17.50 -4.54
CA HIS A 78 -9.46 18.66 -4.12
C HIS A 78 -10.90 18.32 -3.70
N ARG A 79 -11.14 17.06 -3.34
CA ARG A 79 -12.38 16.53 -2.76
C ARG A 79 -12.12 15.16 -2.11
N PRO A 80 -12.94 14.73 -1.14
CA PRO A 80 -12.86 13.37 -0.62
C PRO A 80 -13.14 12.34 -1.71
N THR A 81 -12.30 11.30 -1.80
CA THR A 81 -12.49 10.17 -2.73
C THR A 81 -12.67 8.84 -2.02
N GLY A 82 -12.61 8.82 -0.68
CA GLY A 82 -12.56 7.59 0.12
C GLY A 82 -11.17 7.08 0.48
N ARG A 83 -10.11 7.74 -0.01
CA ARG A 83 -8.74 7.53 0.46
C ARG A 83 -8.58 8.09 1.86
N PHE A 84 -7.92 7.35 2.76
CA PHE A 84 -7.60 7.79 4.12
C PHE A 84 -6.36 8.70 4.14
N CYS A 85 -6.34 9.67 3.25
CA CYS A 85 -5.25 10.62 3.11
C CYS A 85 -5.81 11.95 2.62
N ASP A 86 -5.10 13.03 2.92
CA ASP A 86 -5.44 14.35 2.41
C ASP A 86 -5.11 14.50 0.91
N GLY A 87 -4.48 13.50 0.28
CA GLY A 87 -4.18 13.47 -1.14
C GLY A 87 -4.09 12.04 -1.69
N ARG A 88 -2.91 11.67 -2.19
CA ARG A 88 -2.62 10.37 -2.82
C ARG A 88 -2.13 9.35 -1.82
N LEU A 89 -2.48 8.09 -2.04
CA LEU A 89 -1.92 6.94 -1.32
C LEU A 89 -0.63 6.46 -2.00
N VAL A 90 0.13 5.62 -1.30
CA VAL A 90 1.34 4.98 -1.86
C VAL A 90 1.02 4.22 -3.15
N ILE A 91 -0.14 3.55 -3.22
CA ILE A 91 -0.59 2.83 -4.41
C ILE A 91 -0.84 3.76 -5.61
N ASP A 92 -1.27 5.00 -5.39
CA ASP A 92 -1.46 5.99 -6.46
C ASP A 92 -0.12 6.47 -7.02
N ILE A 93 0.85 6.69 -6.13
CA ILE A 93 2.22 7.09 -6.48
C ILE A 93 2.89 5.95 -7.28
N LEU A 94 2.68 4.71 -6.86
CA LEU A 94 3.19 3.54 -7.56
C LEU A 94 2.57 3.39 -8.96
N ALA A 95 1.25 3.55 -9.08
CA ALA A 95 0.57 3.52 -10.38
C ALA A 95 1.12 4.60 -11.32
N GLU A 96 1.25 5.84 -10.84
CA GLU A 96 1.82 6.96 -11.61
C GLU A 96 3.26 6.68 -12.05
N ALA A 97 4.11 6.17 -11.13
CA ALA A 97 5.49 5.83 -11.43
C ALA A 97 5.63 4.72 -12.49
N LEU A 98 4.64 3.84 -12.59
CA LEU A 98 4.56 2.77 -13.60
C LEU A 98 3.83 3.20 -14.88
N GLY A 99 3.37 4.45 -14.97
CA GLY A 99 2.62 4.96 -16.12
C GLY A 99 1.20 4.37 -16.25
N LEU A 100 0.63 3.88 -15.15
CA LEU A 100 -0.71 3.30 -15.07
C LEU A 100 -1.72 4.31 -14.50
N PRO A 101 -3.01 4.21 -14.89
CA PRO A 101 -4.06 5.00 -14.25
C PRO A 101 -4.24 4.61 -12.78
N PHE A 102 -4.81 5.50 -11.98
CA PHE A 102 -5.16 5.19 -10.60
C PHE A 102 -6.18 4.05 -10.53
N LEU A 103 -5.95 3.14 -9.58
CA LEU A 103 -6.75 1.95 -9.45
C LEU A 103 -8.18 2.29 -9.01
N PRO A 104 -9.20 1.78 -9.72
CA PRO A 104 -10.58 1.92 -9.27
C PRO A 104 -10.85 1.02 -8.06
N PRO A 105 -11.70 1.45 -7.10
CA PRO A 105 -12.19 0.58 -6.04
C PRO A 105 -13.10 -0.51 -6.62
N TYR A 106 -12.82 -1.78 -6.33
CA TYR A 106 -13.59 -2.94 -6.78
C TYR A 106 -15.08 -2.82 -6.49
N TYR A 107 -15.46 -2.48 -5.25
CA TYR A 107 -16.86 -2.53 -4.82
C TYR A 107 -17.74 -1.47 -5.53
N ARG A 108 -17.15 -0.35 -5.96
CA ARG A 108 -17.88 0.67 -6.78
C ARG A 108 -18.31 0.12 -8.13
N TYR A 109 -17.50 -0.78 -8.69
CA TYR A 109 -17.63 -1.23 -10.08
C TYR A 109 -17.81 -2.74 -10.18
N LYS A 110 -18.22 -3.40 -9.09
CA LYS A 110 -18.37 -4.86 -9.02
C LYS A 110 -19.28 -5.44 -10.13
N ASN A 111 -20.25 -4.65 -10.60
CA ASN A 111 -21.18 -5.02 -11.67
C ASN A 111 -20.82 -4.42 -13.05
N ALA A 112 -19.65 -3.78 -13.18
CA ALA A 112 -19.19 -3.22 -14.45
C ALA A 112 -18.53 -4.28 -15.34
N THR A 113 -18.36 -3.96 -16.63
CA THR A 113 -17.62 -4.80 -17.58
C THR A 113 -16.14 -4.88 -17.23
N SER A 114 -15.50 -6.00 -17.57
CA SER A 114 -14.08 -6.28 -17.30
C SER A 114 -13.11 -5.27 -17.91
N GLU A 115 -13.54 -4.54 -18.95
CA GLU A 115 -12.78 -3.45 -19.61
C GLU A 115 -12.38 -2.34 -18.64
N LYS A 116 -13.19 -2.05 -17.61
CA LYS A 116 -12.84 -1.03 -16.59
C LYS A 116 -11.65 -1.39 -15.72
N PHE A 117 -11.19 -2.65 -15.79
CA PHE A 117 -10.14 -3.19 -14.93
C PHE A 117 -8.92 -3.67 -15.74
N GLU A 118 -8.76 -3.21 -17.00
CA GLU A 118 -7.63 -3.57 -17.86
C GLU A 118 -6.27 -3.25 -17.20
N ASN A 119 -6.15 -2.10 -16.54
CA ASN A 119 -4.94 -1.68 -15.84
C ASN A 119 -4.92 -2.06 -14.36
N GLY A 120 -5.83 -2.95 -13.95
CA GLY A 120 -5.93 -3.43 -12.59
C GLY A 120 -7.06 -2.80 -11.78
N VAL A 121 -7.14 -3.21 -10.51
CA VAL A 121 -8.23 -2.87 -9.59
C VAL A 121 -7.74 -2.99 -8.15
N ASN A 122 -8.34 -2.20 -7.27
CA ASN A 122 -8.03 -2.21 -5.85
C ASN A 122 -9.14 -2.88 -5.04
N PHE A 123 -8.79 -3.92 -4.28
CA PHE A 123 -9.66 -4.68 -3.38
C PHE A 123 -9.52 -4.26 -1.92
N ALA A 124 -8.51 -3.47 -1.56
CA ALA A 124 -8.25 -3.04 -0.20
C ALA A 124 -9.45 -2.32 0.43
N VAL A 125 -9.78 -2.65 1.68
CA VAL A 125 -10.89 -2.02 2.41
C VAL A 125 -10.41 -1.37 3.70
N GLY A 126 -10.80 -0.11 3.91
CA GLY A 126 -10.50 0.62 5.13
C GLY A 126 -10.86 -0.13 6.41
N GLY A 127 -9.87 -0.35 7.27
CA GLY A 127 -10.01 -1.06 8.53
C GLY A 127 -9.97 -2.58 8.41
N ALA A 128 -9.75 -3.16 7.22
CA ALA A 128 -9.60 -4.60 7.06
C ALA A 128 -8.41 -5.14 7.89
N GLY A 129 -8.62 -6.31 8.48
CA GLY A 129 -7.57 -7.11 9.10
C GLY A 129 -7.14 -8.26 8.20
N ALA A 130 -5.99 -8.86 8.51
CA ALA A 130 -5.59 -10.13 7.91
C ALA A 130 -6.50 -11.27 8.37
N LEU A 131 -6.99 -11.21 9.61
CA LEU A 131 -7.87 -12.23 10.17
C LEU A 131 -9.32 -12.00 9.76
N ASN A 132 -10.09 -13.07 9.66
CA ASN A 132 -11.52 -13.00 9.40
C ASN A 132 -12.24 -12.27 10.56
N SER A 133 -13.33 -11.56 10.27
CA SER A 133 -14.12 -10.84 11.27
C SER A 133 -14.73 -11.74 12.36
N SER A 134 -14.79 -13.05 12.12
CA SER A 134 -15.20 -14.06 13.10
C SER A 134 -14.07 -14.58 14.01
N PHE A 135 -12.83 -14.10 13.84
CA PHE A 135 -11.69 -14.58 14.62
C PHE A 135 -11.90 -14.31 16.13
N PRO A 136 -11.71 -15.32 17.00
CA PRO A 136 -12.04 -15.20 18.41
C PRO A 136 -11.13 -14.20 19.12
N GLY A 137 -11.74 -13.44 20.04
CA GLY A 137 -11.00 -12.54 20.92
C GLY A 137 -10.78 -11.15 20.37
N ILE A 138 -11.23 -10.81 19.17
CA ILE A 138 -11.15 -9.46 18.63
C ILE A 138 -12.40 -9.10 17.85
N TYR A 139 -12.91 -7.91 18.09
CA TYR A 139 -14.01 -7.34 17.31
C TYR A 139 -13.54 -6.16 16.46
N ASN A 140 -13.85 -6.18 15.16
CA ASN A 140 -13.62 -5.06 14.25
C ASN A 140 -14.94 -4.29 14.02
N PRO A 141 -15.07 -3.06 14.54
CA PRO A 141 -16.28 -2.26 14.39
C PRO A 141 -16.37 -1.49 13.05
N ILE A 142 -15.33 -1.53 12.21
CA ILE A 142 -15.22 -0.70 11.00
C ILE A 142 -15.74 -1.45 9.77
N THR A 143 -15.32 -2.70 9.60
CA THR A 143 -15.68 -3.52 8.45
C THR A 143 -15.67 -5.00 8.85
N VAL A 144 -16.48 -5.79 8.14
CA VAL A 144 -16.45 -7.26 8.24
C VAL A 144 -15.53 -7.90 7.20
N ILE A 145 -15.04 -7.10 6.23
CA ILE A 145 -14.15 -7.54 5.16
C ILE A 145 -12.74 -7.75 5.71
N SER A 146 -12.22 -8.94 5.48
CA SER A 146 -10.84 -9.33 5.79
C SER A 146 -10.02 -9.53 4.51
N LEU A 147 -8.70 -9.70 4.64
CA LEU A 147 -7.83 -10.04 3.53
C LEU A 147 -8.34 -11.26 2.72
N VAL A 148 -8.86 -12.27 3.42
CA VAL A 148 -9.43 -13.47 2.78
C VAL A 148 -10.63 -13.11 1.89
N ASP A 149 -11.47 -12.17 2.32
CA ASP A 149 -12.63 -11.70 1.55
C ASP A 149 -12.21 -10.88 0.33
N GLU A 150 -11.14 -10.10 0.44
CA GLU A 150 -10.53 -9.38 -0.68
C GLU A 150 -9.96 -10.34 -1.72
N VAL A 151 -9.23 -11.38 -1.30
CA VAL A 151 -8.72 -12.44 -2.19
C VAL A 151 -9.87 -13.21 -2.85
N ASN A 152 -10.95 -13.50 -2.11
CA ASN A 152 -12.14 -14.13 -2.68
C ASN A 152 -12.82 -13.23 -3.72
N SER A 153 -12.89 -11.93 -3.47
CA SER A 153 -13.41 -10.94 -4.43
C SER A 153 -12.54 -10.88 -5.69
N PHE A 154 -11.22 -10.97 -5.54
CA PHE A 154 -10.30 -11.07 -6.67
C PHE A 154 -10.50 -12.34 -7.48
N LYS A 155 -10.63 -13.51 -6.84
CA LYS A 155 -10.94 -14.77 -7.53
C LYS A 155 -12.24 -14.68 -8.34
N GLN A 156 -13.27 -14.07 -7.77
CA GLN A 156 -14.54 -13.82 -8.49
C GLN A 156 -14.30 -12.91 -9.70
N PHE A 157 -13.50 -11.87 -9.56
CA PHE A 157 -13.11 -11.01 -10.67
C PHE A 157 -12.34 -11.77 -11.77
N LEU A 158 -11.38 -12.62 -11.41
CA LEU A 158 -10.60 -13.40 -12.38
C LEU A 158 -11.47 -14.40 -13.15
N ASN A 159 -12.51 -14.97 -12.53
CA ASN A 159 -13.45 -15.88 -13.20
C ASN A 159 -14.22 -15.22 -14.35
N LEU A 160 -14.28 -13.88 -14.40
CA LEU A 160 -14.89 -13.13 -15.50
C LEU A 160 -13.94 -12.92 -16.68
N ARG A 161 -12.68 -13.39 -16.59
CA ARG A 161 -11.63 -13.18 -17.58
C ARG A 161 -11.08 -14.49 -18.12
N THR A 162 -11.04 -14.62 -19.44
CA THR A 162 -10.44 -15.78 -20.11
C THR A 162 -8.92 -15.71 -20.19
N ASP A 163 -8.35 -14.50 -20.13
CA ASP A 163 -6.92 -14.19 -20.25
C ASP A 163 -6.19 -14.07 -18.90
N PHE A 164 -6.84 -14.44 -17.79
CA PHE A 164 -6.40 -14.11 -16.43
C PHE A 164 -4.96 -14.58 -16.12
N LYS A 165 -4.52 -15.73 -16.64
CA LYS A 165 -3.15 -16.21 -16.42
C LYS A 165 -2.08 -15.29 -17.03
N GLN A 166 -2.34 -14.77 -18.23
CA GLN A 166 -1.41 -13.85 -18.88
C GLN A 166 -1.44 -12.48 -18.20
N LEU A 167 -2.64 -12.04 -17.80
CA LEU A 167 -2.83 -10.82 -17.02
C LEU A 167 -2.01 -10.86 -15.71
N LEU A 168 -2.14 -11.93 -14.92
CA LEU A 168 -1.42 -12.11 -13.66
C LEU A 168 0.10 -12.12 -13.82
N ARG A 169 0.62 -12.73 -14.88
CA ARG A 169 2.07 -12.74 -15.18
C ARG A 169 2.64 -11.35 -15.46
N ASN A 170 1.83 -10.47 -16.05
CA ASN A 170 2.20 -9.10 -16.40
C ASN A 170 1.76 -8.08 -15.34
N SER A 171 1.23 -8.53 -14.20
CA SER A 171 0.74 -7.65 -13.14
C SER A 171 1.71 -7.55 -11.98
N LEU A 172 1.69 -6.41 -11.31
CA LEU A 172 2.21 -6.27 -9.96
C LEU A 172 1.08 -6.54 -8.97
N ILE A 173 1.27 -7.52 -8.09
CA ILE A 173 0.38 -7.72 -6.94
C ILE A 173 0.91 -6.90 -5.79
N VAL A 174 0.10 -5.98 -5.27
CA VAL A 174 0.43 -5.19 -4.09
C VAL A 174 -0.41 -5.71 -2.93
N MET A 175 0.23 -6.46 -2.04
CA MET A 175 -0.35 -6.74 -0.74
C MET A 175 -0.09 -5.49 0.09
N GLY A 176 -1.01 -4.52 0.18
CA GLY A 176 -0.81 -3.35 1.03
C GLY A 176 -0.53 -3.73 2.49
N GLU A 177 -0.23 -2.75 3.34
CA GLU A 177 -0.14 -3.04 4.79
C GLU A 177 -1.47 -3.68 5.25
N ILE A 178 -1.34 -4.81 5.93
CA ILE A 178 -2.44 -5.61 6.43
C ILE A 178 -1.96 -6.39 7.65
N GLY A 179 -2.80 -6.51 8.67
CA GLY A 179 -2.41 -7.03 9.99
C GLY A 179 -2.38 -5.97 11.09
N GLY A 180 -2.06 -4.71 10.75
CA GLY A 180 -2.02 -3.60 11.71
C GLY A 180 -3.36 -3.35 12.40
N ASN A 181 -4.49 -3.56 11.70
CA ASN A 181 -5.82 -3.44 12.29
C ASN A 181 -6.12 -4.56 13.30
N ASP A 182 -5.61 -5.77 13.09
CA ASP A 182 -5.76 -6.88 14.05
C ASP A 182 -5.09 -6.53 15.39
N TYR A 183 -3.93 -5.89 15.37
CA TYR A 183 -3.28 -5.42 16.59
C TYR A 183 -3.96 -4.17 17.17
N SER A 184 -4.33 -3.23 16.31
CA SER A 184 -4.97 -1.96 16.71
C SER A 184 -6.30 -2.17 17.42
N HIS A 185 -7.16 -3.04 16.89
CA HIS A 185 -8.44 -3.33 17.52
C HIS A 185 -8.28 -4.11 18.81
N ALA A 186 -7.32 -5.03 18.87
CA ALA A 186 -6.98 -5.76 20.09
C ALA A 186 -6.54 -4.82 21.23
N PHE A 187 -5.61 -3.90 20.96
CA PHE A 187 -5.17 -2.90 21.95
C PHE A 187 -6.29 -1.96 22.37
N LYS A 188 -7.11 -1.46 21.43
CA LYS A 188 -8.28 -0.61 21.75
C LYS A 188 -9.33 -1.33 22.61
N GLN A 189 -9.33 -2.66 22.59
CA GLN A 189 -10.17 -3.52 23.44
C GLN A 189 -9.50 -3.87 24.77
N GLY A 190 -8.36 -3.25 25.11
CA GLY A 190 -7.70 -3.39 26.41
C GLY A 190 -6.83 -4.63 26.55
N LYS A 191 -6.49 -5.33 25.46
CA LYS A 191 -5.57 -6.47 25.51
C LYS A 191 -4.15 -6.01 25.83
N SER A 192 -3.43 -6.83 26.58
CA SER A 192 -2.01 -6.60 26.86
C SER A 192 -1.14 -6.89 25.63
N ILE A 193 0.12 -6.46 25.66
CA ILE A 193 1.08 -6.79 24.59
C ILE A 193 1.32 -8.30 24.48
N GLU A 194 1.28 -9.04 25.59
CA GLU A 194 1.39 -10.50 25.62
C GLU A 194 0.22 -11.15 24.88
N ASP A 195 -1.00 -10.67 25.11
CA ASP A 195 -2.19 -11.14 24.39
C ASP A 195 -2.09 -10.83 22.90
N VAL A 196 -1.68 -9.61 22.53
CA VAL A 196 -1.54 -9.20 21.13
C VAL A 196 -0.44 -9.97 20.41
N ARG A 197 0.66 -10.33 21.09
CA ARG A 197 1.71 -11.18 20.50
C ARG A 197 1.17 -12.54 20.03
N ASN A 198 0.15 -13.07 20.68
CA ASN A 198 -0.49 -14.33 20.25
C ASN A 198 -1.24 -14.21 18.91
N PHE A 199 -1.48 -12.97 18.43
CA PHE A 199 -2.15 -12.70 17.16
C PHE A 199 -1.15 -12.68 16.00
N VAL A 200 0.15 -12.54 16.28
CA VAL A 200 1.19 -12.44 15.25
C VAL A 200 1.23 -13.69 14.37
N PRO A 201 1.32 -14.94 14.91
CA PRO A 201 1.32 -16.14 14.07
C PRO A 201 0.09 -16.26 13.16
N PRO A 202 -1.17 -16.19 13.64
CA PRO A 202 -2.32 -16.33 12.75
C PRO A 202 -2.45 -15.19 11.72
N VAL A 203 -2.01 -13.96 12.05
CA VAL A 203 -1.97 -12.85 11.08
C VAL A 203 -0.99 -13.17 9.95
N VAL A 204 0.23 -13.58 10.30
CA VAL A 204 1.28 -13.95 9.33
C VAL A 204 0.84 -15.15 8.49
N ASP A 205 0.20 -16.15 9.10
CA ASP A 205 -0.32 -17.34 8.41
C ASP A 205 -1.42 -16.96 7.41
N SER A 206 -2.32 -16.05 7.77
CA SER A 206 -3.38 -15.58 6.87
C SER A 206 -2.81 -14.84 5.65
N ILE A 207 -1.83 -13.95 5.86
CA ILE A 207 -1.14 -13.22 4.80
C ILE A 207 -0.39 -14.20 3.88
N THR A 208 0.37 -15.12 4.49
CA THR A 208 1.16 -16.13 3.75
C THR A 208 0.26 -17.04 2.92
N SER A 209 -0.85 -17.51 3.50
CA SER A 209 -1.83 -18.36 2.80
C SER A 209 -2.46 -17.60 1.62
N SER A 210 -2.86 -16.36 1.85
CA SER A 210 -3.40 -15.49 0.80
C SER A 210 -2.42 -15.31 -0.36
N ILE A 211 -1.14 -15.05 -0.07
CA ILE A 211 -0.10 -14.93 -1.10
C ILE A 211 0.09 -16.25 -1.85
N ASN A 212 0.16 -17.38 -1.15
CA ASN A 212 0.30 -18.69 -1.77
C ASN A 212 -0.87 -19.01 -2.72
N GLU A 213 -2.10 -18.69 -2.32
CA GLU A 213 -3.27 -18.85 -3.20
C GLU A 213 -3.16 -17.99 -4.47
N LEU A 214 -2.64 -16.76 -4.37
CA LEU A 214 -2.41 -15.90 -5.53
C LEU A 214 -1.29 -16.45 -6.44
N ILE A 215 -0.23 -17.03 -5.86
CA ILE A 215 0.83 -17.72 -6.61
C ILE A 215 0.26 -18.92 -7.37
N GLU A 216 -0.59 -19.74 -6.73
CA GLU A 216 -1.25 -20.89 -7.37
C GLU A 216 -2.15 -20.48 -8.55
N LEU A 217 -2.76 -19.28 -8.48
CA LEU A 217 -3.53 -18.71 -9.59
C LEU A 217 -2.66 -18.23 -10.76
N GLY A 218 -1.35 -18.04 -10.53
CA GLY A 218 -0.37 -17.66 -11.55
C GLY A 218 0.20 -16.25 -11.42
N ALA A 219 -0.01 -15.58 -10.29
CA ALA A 219 0.68 -14.33 -9.98
C ALA A 219 2.18 -14.59 -9.74
N VAL A 220 3.03 -13.70 -10.25
CA VAL A 220 4.49 -13.89 -10.26
C VAL A 220 5.23 -12.82 -9.46
N THR A 221 4.76 -11.57 -9.52
CA THR A 221 5.47 -10.45 -8.91
C THR A 221 4.63 -9.81 -7.83
N PHE A 222 5.19 -9.74 -6.63
CA PHE A 222 4.52 -9.24 -5.43
C PHE A 222 5.33 -8.12 -4.79
N LEU A 223 4.63 -7.11 -4.29
CA LEU A 223 5.11 -6.17 -3.29
C LEU A 223 4.37 -6.46 -1.99
N VAL A 224 5.12 -6.82 -0.95
CA VAL A 224 4.60 -7.18 0.37
C VAL A 224 5.36 -6.35 1.42
N PRO A 225 4.79 -5.22 1.89
CA PRO A 225 5.36 -4.44 2.96
C PRO A 225 5.16 -5.17 4.30
N GLY A 226 6.07 -4.90 5.23
CA GLY A 226 5.84 -5.24 6.63
C GLY A 226 4.90 -4.25 7.30
N ASN A 227 4.50 -4.55 8.53
CA ASN A 227 3.81 -3.59 9.37
C ASN A 227 4.71 -2.37 9.66
N PHE A 228 4.10 -1.20 9.81
CA PHE A 228 4.84 0.02 10.11
C PHE A 228 5.41 -0.01 11.54
N PRO A 229 6.38 0.86 11.85
CA PRO A 229 6.80 1.12 13.23
C PRO A 229 5.63 1.71 14.05
N ILE A 230 4.73 0.86 14.53
CA ILE A 230 3.46 1.26 15.13
C ILE A 230 3.64 2.02 16.44
N GLY A 231 4.75 1.83 17.17
CA GLY A 231 5.13 2.66 18.32
C GLY A 231 5.27 4.15 18.01
N CYS A 232 5.44 4.53 16.74
CA CYS A 232 5.49 5.91 16.28
C CYS A 232 4.12 6.47 15.85
N SER A 233 3.07 5.65 15.83
CA SER A 233 1.74 6.10 15.43
C SER A 233 1.17 7.06 16.47
N ALA A 234 0.68 8.22 16.03
CA ALA A 234 0.02 9.19 16.91
C ALA A 234 -1.17 8.57 17.67
N SER A 235 -1.88 7.61 17.06
CA SER A 235 -2.99 6.92 17.72
C SER A 235 -2.52 6.04 18.88
N TYR A 236 -1.40 5.33 18.72
CA TYR A 236 -0.82 4.51 19.79
C TYR A 236 -0.13 5.35 20.86
N LEU A 237 0.57 6.42 20.47
CA LEU A 237 1.15 7.39 21.41
C LEU A 237 0.08 8.05 22.30
N THR A 238 -1.11 8.30 21.74
CA THR A 238 -2.26 8.81 22.51
C THR A 238 -2.86 7.72 23.40
N LEU A 239 -3.05 6.50 22.87
CA LEU A 239 -3.65 5.39 23.61
C LEU A 239 -2.80 4.96 24.82
N PHE A 240 -1.49 4.93 24.65
CA PHE A 240 -0.53 4.52 25.67
C PHE A 240 0.23 5.70 26.26
N GLN A 241 -0.38 6.88 26.30
CA GLN A 241 0.25 8.05 26.88
C GLN A 241 0.58 7.80 28.36
N GLY A 242 1.87 7.87 28.70
CA GLY A 242 2.40 7.70 30.05
C GLY A 242 3.33 8.84 30.47
N SER A 243 3.59 8.95 31.78
CA SER A 243 4.58 9.89 32.32
C SER A 243 6.00 9.32 32.37
N ASP A 244 6.14 8.01 32.15
CA ASP A 244 7.41 7.30 32.14
C ASP A 244 8.15 7.53 30.82
N LYS A 245 9.20 8.35 30.87
CA LYS A 245 9.98 8.73 29.69
C LYS A 245 10.82 7.57 29.13
N ASP A 246 11.11 6.55 29.94
CA ASP A 246 11.96 5.43 29.53
C ASP A 246 11.24 4.48 28.56
N GLN A 247 9.91 4.60 28.46
CA GLN A 247 9.09 3.88 27.47
C GLN A 247 9.15 4.48 26.07
N TYR A 248 9.77 5.65 25.92
CA TYR A 248 9.86 6.37 24.66
C TYR A 248 11.30 6.48 24.20
N ASP A 249 11.51 6.29 22.90
CA ASP A 249 12.80 6.55 22.29
C ASP A 249 13.09 8.06 22.34
N PRO A 250 14.22 8.50 22.91
CA PRO A 250 14.47 9.92 23.15
C PRO A 250 14.70 10.73 21.86
N LEU A 251 15.02 10.08 20.74
CA LEU A 251 15.26 10.74 19.46
C LEU A 251 13.97 10.91 18.65
N THR A 252 13.14 9.88 18.64
CA THR A 252 11.95 9.78 17.78
C THR A 252 10.65 10.02 18.52
N GLY A 253 10.63 9.86 19.85
CA GLY A 253 9.43 9.92 20.68
C GLY A 253 8.50 8.72 20.53
N CYS A 254 8.94 7.64 19.87
CA CYS A 254 8.15 6.43 19.65
C CYS A 254 8.19 5.49 20.86
N LEU A 255 7.14 4.69 21.07
CA LEU A 255 7.11 3.66 22.12
C LEU A 255 8.11 2.54 21.80
N THR A 256 9.07 2.29 22.70
CA THR A 256 10.17 1.32 22.49
C THR A 256 9.78 -0.13 22.69
N TRP A 257 8.69 -0.37 23.43
CA TRP A 257 8.15 -1.71 23.66
C TRP A 257 7.16 -2.15 22.57
N LEU A 258 6.80 -1.23 21.66
CA LEU A 258 5.89 -1.45 20.54
C LEU A 258 6.65 -1.27 19.20
N CYS A 259 7.72 -2.06 19.05
CA CYS A 259 8.56 -2.13 17.87
C CYS A 259 8.14 -3.27 16.93
#